data_AF-A0A6J5EEL7-F1
#
_entry.id   AF-A0A6J5EEL7-F1
#
_cell.length_a   1.000
_cell.length_b   1.000
_cell.length_c   1.000
_cell.angle_alpha   90.00
_cell.angle_beta   90.00
_cell.angle_gamma   90.00
#
_symmetry.space_group_name_H-M   'P 1'
#
loop_
_entity.id
_entity.type
_entity.pdbx_description
1 polymer ?
#
loop_
_entity_poly.entity_id
_entity_poly.type
_entity_poly.pdbx_seq_one_letter_code
_entity_poly.pdbx_strand_id
1 'polypeptide(L)'
;MAALSLCMPPGSAHGQPADAATPDCAGQSHIESRAPANLSATQALQRMLVLIQASSQVTDIAPETVHHIFGVQIKSIGKDQFGYGQRLPGNWAFSLERLTIGDSGTRVDLMFDPIPGAQASPLTTCEPNFAQFTGALESMGFSRHAHYGEHGQWIFDVFERQRMSVSVYAIRAFSDNGEPLGTACVKAVLVQ
;
A
#
# COMPACT_ATOMS: atom_id res chain seq x y z
N MET A 1 28.78 61.22 -34.99
CA MET A 1 29.85 60.21 -35.21
C MET A 1 29.22 59.13 -36.09
N ALA A 2 29.42 59.20 -37.41
CA ALA A 2 30.35 58.35 -38.20
C ALA A 2 29.97 56.86 -38.14
N ALA A 3 29.80 56.06 -39.20
CA ALA A 3 30.25 56.09 -40.60
C ALA A 3 29.32 55.20 -41.47
N LEU A 4 28.95 55.61 -42.70
CA LEU A 4 29.39 55.06 -44.01
C LEU A 4 29.43 53.52 -44.15
N SER A 5 28.63 52.97 -45.09
CA SER A 5 29.13 52.46 -46.38
C SER A 5 28.07 51.69 -47.17
N LEU A 6 28.00 51.99 -48.47
CA LEU A 6 27.17 51.34 -49.50
C LEU A 6 27.79 50.02 -49.98
N CYS A 7 26.95 49.13 -50.52
CA CYS A 7 27.16 48.49 -51.84
C CYS A 7 25.86 47.87 -52.39
N MET A 8 25.66 48.03 -53.70
CA MET A 8 24.50 47.65 -54.53
C MET A 8 24.61 46.19 -55.06
N PRO A 9 23.56 45.64 -55.75
CA PRO A 9 23.30 44.20 -55.96
C PRO A 9 24.00 43.60 -57.20
N PRO A 10 23.87 42.27 -57.45
CA PRO A 10 22.96 41.86 -58.53
C PRO A 10 22.26 40.50 -58.32
N GLY A 11 21.24 40.24 -59.16
CA GLY A 11 20.95 38.88 -59.65
C GLY A 11 19.57 38.30 -59.32
N SER A 12 18.59 38.57 -60.19
CA SER A 12 17.36 37.79 -60.27
C SER A 12 17.63 36.38 -60.82
N ALA A 13 17.07 35.34 -60.20
CA ALA A 13 16.60 34.14 -60.90
C ALA A 13 15.54 33.41 -60.06
N HIS A 14 14.52 32.92 -60.77
CA HIS A 14 13.30 32.26 -60.32
C HIS A 14 13.48 31.03 -59.41
N GLY A 15 12.51 30.82 -58.51
CA GLY A 15 12.24 29.51 -57.90
C GLY A 15 11.17 29.58 -56.80
N GLN A 16 10.04 28.92 -57.03
CA GLN A 16 8.82 28.82 -56.20
C GLN A 16 9.03 28.16 -54.81
N PRO A 17 8.03 28.24 -53.90
CA PRO A 17 8.15 27.96 -52.48
C PRO A 17 8.05 26.46 -52.17
N ALA A 18 8.67 26.04 -51.09
CA ALA A 18 8.41 24.75 -50.45
C ALA A 18 8.09 24.99 -48.97
N ASP A 19 6.88 24.57 -48.62
CA ASP A 19 6.24 24.44 -47.32
C ASP A 19 7.07 24.68 -46.06
N ALA A 20 6.69 25.71 -45.32
CA ALA A 20 6.95 25.79 -43.89
C ALA A 20 5.96 24.88 -43.16
N ALA A 21 6.37 23.63 -42.90
CA ALA A 21 5.68 22.74 -41.98
C ALA A 21 5.75 23.31 -40.55
N THR A 22 4.60 23.56 -39.95
CA THR A 22 4.42 23.82 -38.53
C THR A 22 4.93 22.64 -37.69
N PRO A 23 5.68 22.86 -36.60
CA PRO A 23 5.89 21.82 -35.61
C PRO A 23 4.61 21.65 -34.80
N ASP A 24 4.01 20.48 -34.97
CA ASP A 24 2.88 19.95 -34.22
C ASP A 24 3.23 19.90 -32.72
N CYS A 25 2.42 20.53 -31.87
CA CYS A 25 2.50 20.37 -30.42
C CYS A 25 1.89 19.01 -30.06
N ALA A 26 2.66 17.94 -30.29
CA ALA A 26 2.36 16.64 -29.75
C ALA A 26 2.49 16.69 -28.23
N GLY A 27 1.36 16.93 -27.57
CA GLY A 27 1.19 16.68 -26.14
C GLY A 27 1.52 15.21 -25.88
N GLN A 28 2.73 14.96 -25.39
CA GLN A 28 3.09 13.68 -24.80
C GLN A 28 2.20 13.51 -23.57
N SER A 29 1.08 12.82 -23.76
CA SER A 29 0.36 12.18 -22.67
C SER A 29 1.33 11.16 -22.10
N HIS A 30 2.08 11.60 -21.09
CA HIS A 30 2.95 10.76 -20.30
C HIS A 30 2.00 9.83 -19.55
N ILE A 31 1.63 8.71 -20.19
CA ILE A 31 1.08 7.57 -19.47
C ILE A 31 2.27 7.11 -18.64
N GLU A 32 2.33 7.65 -17.43
CA GLU A 32 3.24 7.20 -16.39
C GLU A 32 2.85 5.77 -16.09
N SER A 33 3.44 4.84 -16.84
CA SER A 33 3.43 3.42 -16.55
C SER A 33 4.27 3.25 -15.28
N ARG A 34 3.66 3.60 -14.15
CA ARG A 34 4.25 3.41 -12.84
C ARG A 34 4.39 1.91 -12.67
N ALA A 35 5.64 1.42 -12.64
CA ALA A 35 5.91 0.04 -12.29
C ALA A 35 5.10 -0.32 -11.04
N PRO A 36 4.49 -1.53 -10.98
CA PRO A 36 3.70 -1.92 -9.82
C PRO A 36 4.54 -1.71 -8.57
N ALA A 37 4.01 -0.96 -7.60
CA ALA A 37 4.73 -0.70 -6.37
C ALA A 37 5.09 -2.04 -5.73
N ASN A 38 6.39 -2.28 -5.54
CA ASN A 38 6.89 -3.49 -4.89
C ASN A 38 7.10 -3.17 -3.42
N LEU A 39 6.05 -3.34 -2.62
CA LEU A 39 6.05 -3.01 -1.20
C LEU A 39 6.73 -4.10 -0.39
N SER A 40 7.62 -3.69 0.52
CA SER A 40 8.04 -4.55 1.62
C SER A 40 6.92 -4.74 2.64
N ALA A 41 7.00 -5.78 3.46
CA ALA A 41 6.06 -5.98 4.58
C ALA A 41 6.06 -4.78 5.54
N THR A 42 7.25 -4.21 5.80
CA THR A 42 7.40 -3.00 6.61
C THR A 42 6.64 -1.82 6.03
N GLN A 43 6.77 -1.58 4.73
CA GLN A 43 6.01 -0.51 4.07
C GLN A 43 4.51 -0.76 4.09
N ALA A 44 4.06 -2.02 3.91
CA ALA A 44 2.65 -2.35 3.98
C ALA A 44 2.05 -2.06 5.37
N LEU A 45 2.74 -2.46 6.44
CA LEU A 45 2.32 -2.19 7.83
C LEU A 45 2.35 -0.69 8.15
N GLN A 46 3.41 0.02 7.79
CA GLN A 46 3.50 1.47 8.01
C GLN A 46 2.39 2.23 7.28
N ARG A 47 2.08 1.84 6.03
CA ARG A 47 1.00 2.44 5.24
C ARG A 47 -0.37 2.08 5.79
N MET A 48 -0.54 0.90 6.39
CA MET A 48 -1.75 0.54 7.11
C MET A 48 -1.99 1.44 8.33
N LEU A 49 -0.95 1.76 9.09
CA LEU A 49 -1.05 2.73 10.19
C LEU A 49 -1.49 4.11 9.69
N VAL A 50 -0.91 4.58 8.57
CA VAL A 50 -1.32 5.85 7.95
C VAL A 50 -2.79 5.79 7.48
N LEU A 51 -3.22 4.67 6.91
CA LEU A 51 -4.61 4.45 6.48
C LEU A 51 -5.58 4.50 7.67
N ILE A 52 -5.29 3.78 8.76
CA ILE A 52 -6.10 3.80 9.99
C ILE A 52 -6.15 5.20 10.60
N GLN A 53 -5.04 5.93 10.59
CA GLN A 53 -4.98 7.29 11.13
C GLN A 53 -5.79 8.29 10.30
N ALA A 54 -5.80 8.14 8.98
CA ALA A 54 -6.52 9.00 8.04
C ALA A 54 -8.04 8.73 7.98
N SER A 55 -8.50 7.62 8.55
CA SER A 55 -9.91 7.19 8.50
C SER A 55 -10.61 7.34 9.85
N SER A 56 -11.88 7.78 9.82
CA SER A 56 -12.72 7.89 11.02
C SER A 56 -13.68 6.71 11.18
N GLN A 57 -13.96 5.98 10.09
CA GLN A 57 -14.75 4.75 10.05
C GLN A 57 -14.26 3.86 8.90
N VAL A 58 -14.54 2.55 8.94
CA VAL A 58 -14.07 1.59 7.93
C VAL A 58 -14.49 1.94 6.49
N THR A 59 -15.65 2.55 6.31
CA THR A 59 -16.16 2.92 4.97
C THR A 59 -15.38 4.05 4.31
N ASP A 60 -14.58 4.82 5.08
CA ASP A 60 -13.69 5.86 4.54
C ASP A 60 -12.50 5.24 3.78
N ILE A 61 -12.23 3.96 4.02
CA ILE A 61 -11.20 3.19 3.32
C ILE A 61 -11.75 2.75 1.97
N ALA A 62 -11.67 3.66 1.00
CA ALA A 62 -12.07 3.48 -0.39
C ALA A 62 -10.87 3.14 -1.30
N PRO A 63 -11.09 2.58 -2.51
CA PRO A 63 -10.01 2.30 -3.46
C PRO A 63 -9.10 3.49 -3.72
N GLU A 64 -9.64 4.70 -3.77
CA GLU A 64 -8.91 5.94 -4.01
C GLU A 64 -7.98 6.28 -2.83
N THR A 65 -8.48 6.16 -1.59
CA THR A 65 -7.70 6.36 -0.36
C THR A 65 -6.55 5.34 -0.29
N VAL A 66 -6.84 4.07 -0.61
CA VAL A 66 -5.82 3.02 -0.65
C VAL A 66 -4.80 3.28 -1.75
N HIS A 67 -5.23 3.67 -2.95
CA HIS A 67 -4.31 4.03 -4.03
C HIS A 67 -3.38 5.17 -3.60
N HIS A 68 -3.92 6.20 -2.95
CA HIS A 68 -3.15 7.34 -2.48
C HIS A 68 -2.10 6.95 -1.42
N ILE A 69 -2.50 6.17 -0.41
CA ILE A 69 -1.62 5.82 0.73
C ILE A 69 -0.69 4.65 0.41
N PHE A 70 -1.19 3.63 -0.28
CA PHE A 70 -0.42 2.45 -0.66
C PHE A 70 0.31 2.58 -1.99
N GLY A 71 -0.02 3.56 -2.84
CA GLY A 71 0.61 3.71 -4.15
C GLY A 71 0.43 2.49 -5.07
N VAL A 72 -0.57 1.65 -4.80
CA VAL A 72 -0.87 0.43 -5.55
C VAL A 72 -2.15 0.63 -6.36
N GLN A 73 -2.24 -0.07 -7.50
CA GLN A 73 -3.49 -0.14 -8.25
C GLN A 73 -4.37 -1.23 -7.67
N ILE A 74 -5.48 -0.80 -7.07
CA ILE A 74 -6.47 -1.67 -6.46
C ILE A 74 -7.44 -2.16 -7.54
N LYS A 75 -7.76 -3.46 -7.52
CA LYS A 75 -8.77 -4.03 -8.40
C LYS A 75 -10.12 -4.04 -7.69
N SER A 76 -11.13 -3.41 -8.29
CA SER A 76 -12.51 -3.65 -7.88
C SER A 76 -12.89 -5.08 -8.25
N ILE A 77 -13.43 -5.82 -7.29
CA ILE A 77 -13.87 -7.23 -7.46
C ILE A 77 -15.38 -7.39 -7.22
N GLY A 78 -16.08 -6.33 -6.84
CA GLY A 78 -17.52 -6.32 -6.64
C GLY A 78 -18.04 -4.96 -6.19
N LYS A 79 -19.36 -4.85 -6.01
CA LYS A 79 -19.97 -3.67 -5.41
C LYS A 79 -19.45 -3.56 -3.97
N ASP A 80 -18.69 -2.52 -3.71
CA ASP A 80 -18.01 -2.23 -2.44
C ASP A 80 -16.85 -3.15 -2.05
N GLN A 81 -16.40 -4.03 -2.95
CA GLN A 81 -15.28 -4.94 -2.70
C GLN A 81 -14.08 -4.62 -3.57
N PHE A 82 -12.91 -4.65 -2.97
CA PHE A 82 -11.67 -4.46 -3.70
C PHE A 82 -10.54 -5.27 -3.10
N GLY A 83 -9.50 -5.52 -3.91
CA GLY A 83 -8.35 -6.28 -3.46
C GLY A 83 -7.05 -5.91 -4.18
N TYR A 84 -5.96 -6.14 -3.48
CA TYR A 84 -4.60 -6.14 -3.97
C TYR A 84 -3.82 -7.26 -3.29
N GLY A 85 -2.91 -7.91 -4.02
CA GLY A 85 -2.05 -8.95 -3.48
C GLY A 85 -0.67 -8.89 -4.12
N GLN A 86 0.36 -9.14 -3.31
CA GLN A 86 1.75 -9.09 -3.75
C GLN A 86 2.55 -10.22 -3.11
N ARG A 87 3.42 -10.85 -3.91
CA ARG A 87 4.44 -11.76 -3.38
C ARG A 87 5.48 -10.97 -2.57
N LEU A 88 5.98 -11.62 -1.54
CA LEU A 88 7.08 -11.19 -0.69
C LEU A 88 8.21 -12.23 -0.76
N PRO A 89 9.44 -11.86 -0.37
CA PRO A 89 10.53 -12.83 -0.21
C PRO A 89 10.17 -13.98 0.74
N GLY A 90 10.85 -15.12 0.59
CA GLY A 90 10.71 -16.25 1.50
C GLY A 90 9.38 -17.02 1.38
N ASN A 91 8.77 -17.04 0.18
CA ASN A 91 7.48 -17.68 -0.09
C ASN A 91 6.31 -17.16 0.75
N TRP A 92 6.35 -15.86 1.04
CA TRP A 92 5.24 -15.12 1.64
C TRP A 92 4.51 -14.31 0.59
N ALA A 93 3.29 -13.90 0.89
CA ALA A 93 2.55 -12.87 0.19
C ALA A 93 1.84 -11.98 1.22
N PHE A 94 1.48 -10.78 0.81
CA PHE A 94 0.46 -10.01 1.53
C PHE A 94 -0.71 -9.68 0.63
N SER A 95 -1.88 -9.54 1.23
CA SER A 95 -3.10 -9.04 0.60
C SER A 95 -3.64 -7.85 1.37
N LEU A 96 -4.25 -6.92 0.65
CA LEU A 96 -5.08 -5.84 1.18
C LEU A 96 -6.43 -5.92 0.49
N GLU A 97 -7.48 -6.18 1.25
CA GLU A 97 -8.81 -6.38 0.71
C GLU A 97 -9.89 -5.69 1.54
N ARG A 98 -10.92 -5.20 0.86
CA ARG A 98 -12.16 -4.76 1.50
C ARG A 98 -13.27 -5.70 1.10
N LEU A 99 -13.99 -6.19 2.10
CA LEU A 99 -15.06 -7.16 1.95
C LEU A 99 -16.25 -6.81 2.86
N THR A 100 -17.37 -7.48 2.62
CA THR A 100 -18.55 -7.40 3.50
C THR A 100 -18.70 -8.73 4.23
N ILE A 101 -18.64 -8.69 5.56
CA ILE A 101 -18.77 -9.88 6.42
C ILE A 101 -20.22 -10.00 6.89
N GLY A 102 -21.06 -10.69 6.11
CA GLY A 102 -22.47 -10.93 6.46
C GLY A 102 -23.16 -9.68 7.02
N ASP A 103 -23.77 -9.82 8.19
CA ASP A 103 -24.42 -8.72 8.92
C ASP A 103 -23.44 -7.88 9.76
N SER A 104 -22.17 -8.28 9.88
CA SER A 104 -21.12 -7.56 10.64
C SER A 104 -20.60 -6.33 9.90
N GLY A 105 -21.00 -6.12 8.63
CA GLY A 105 -20.67 -4.93 7.86
C GLY A 105 -19.35 -5.02 7.09
N THR A 106 -18.84 -3.85 6.69
CA THR A 106 -17.62 -3.72 5.90
C THR A 106 -16.38 -3.98 6.75
N ARG A 107 -15.40 -4.69 6.19
CA ARG A 107 -14.11 -4.94 6.82
C ARG A 107 -12.98 -4.73 5.82
N VAL A 108 -11.86 -4.20 6.29
CA VAL A 108 -10.61 -4.11 5.51
C VAL A 108 -9.54 -4.96 6.19
N ASP A 109 -8.97 -5.88 5.43
CA ASP A 109 -7.98 -6.84 5.91
C ASP A 109 -6.65 -6.60 5.22
N LEU A 110 -5.59 -6.40 6.01
CA LEU A 110 -4.20 -6.57 5.58
C LEU A 110 -3.70 -7.90 6.16
N MET A 111 -3.38 -8.87 5.32
CA MET A 111 -2.96 -10.21 5.74
C MET A 111 -1.60 -10.59 5.16
N PHE A 112 -0.80 -11.35 5.92
CA PHE A 112 0.48 -11.89 5.49
C PHE A 112 0.45 -13.42 5.52
N ASP A 113 0.43 -14.08 4.38
CA ASP A 113 0.23 -15.54 4.28
C ASP A 113 1.36 -16.25 3.54
N PRO A 114 1.68 -17.50 3.93
CA PRO A 114 2.55 -18.34 3.13
C PRO A 114 1.87 -18.61 1.79
N ILE A 115 2.65 -18.64 0.71
CA ILE A 115 2.13 -18.94 -0.61
C ILE A 115 1.70 -20.42 -0.64
N PRO A 116 0.45 -20.73 -1.04
CA PRO A 116 -0.04 -22.11 -1.06
C PRO A 116 0.89 -23.05 -1.83
N GLY A 117 1.19 -24.20 -1.24
CA GLY A 117 2.05 -25.21 -1.85
C GLY A 117 3.55 -24.93 -1.78
N ALA A 118 3.99 -23.85 -1.12
CA ALA A 118 5.41 -23.52 -0.92
C ALA A 118 5.78 -23.49 0.57
N GLN A 119 6.99 -23.97 0.89
CA GLN A 119 7.52 -23.84 2.25
C GLN A 119 7.93 -22.39 2.52
N ALA A 120 7.25 -21.72 3.44
CA ALA A 120 7.58 -20.36 3.84
C ALA A 120 8.83 -20.32 4.72
N SER A 121 9.67 -19.30 4.50
CA SER A 121 10.81 -19.01 5.37
C SER A 121 10.31 -18.59 6.76
N PRO A 122 11.01 -18.98 7.85
CA PRO A 122 10.65 -18.53 9.20
C PRO A 122 10.65 -17.01 9.33
N LEU A 123 9.69 -16.46 10.07
CA LEU A 123 9.63 -15.04 10.42
C LEU A 123 10.44 -14.80 11.70
N THR A 124 11.76 -14.67 11.56
CA THR A 124 12.66 -14.41 12.71
C THR A 124 12.83 -12.93 13.01
N THR A 125 12.56 -12.06 12.03
CA THR A 125 12.63 -10.60 12.15
C THR A 125 11.46 -9.96 11.40
N CYS A 126 10.83 -8.96 12.01
CA CYS A 126 9.74 -8.19 11.41
C CYS A 126 9.74 -6.76 11.95
N GLU A 127 9.55 -5.81 11.06
CA GLU A 127 9.46 -4.39 11.37
C GLU A 127 8.25 -3.78 10.67
N PRO A 128 7.42 -2.97 11.35
CA PRO A 128 7.31 -2.96 12.81
C PRO A 128 6.95 -4.35 13.33
N ASN A 129 7.49 -4.73 14.49
CA ASN A 129 7.02 -5.91 15.19
C ASN A 129 5.63 -5.65 15.81
N PHE A 130 5.01 -6.68 16.39
CA PHE A 130 3.67 -6.55 16.96
C PHE A 130 3.56 -5.43 18.00
N ALA A 131 4.53 -5.34 18.92
CA ALA A 131 4.52 -4.33 19.99
C ALA A 131 4.66 -2.91 19.42
N GLN A 132 5.50 -2.71 18.42
CA GLN A 132 5.67 -1.42 17.75
C GLN A 132 4.40 -1.01 16.98
N PHE A 133 3.78 -1.94 16.25
CA PHE A 133 2.56 -1.66 15.50
C PHE A 133 1.39 -1.32 16.42
N THR A 134 1.21 -2.08 17.50
CA THR A 134 0.12 -1.86 18.46
C THR A 134 0.33 -0.61 19.31
N GLY A 135 1.57 -0.30 19.71
CA GLY A 135 1.87 0.97 20.37
C GLY A 135 1.56 2.18 19.49
N ALA A 136 1.68 2.06 18.17
CA ALA A 136 1.24 3.10 17.25
C ALA A 136 -0.29 3.28 17.26
N LEU A 137 -1.07 2.20 17.33
CA LEU A 137 -2.54 2.29 17.47
C LEU A 137 -2.94 2.96 18.79
N GLU A 138 -2.30 2.61 19.90
CA GLU A 138 -2.55 3.26 21.20
C GLU A 138 -2.23 4.76 21.13
N SER A 139 -1.15 5.15 20.45
CA SER A 139 -0.80 6.56 20.23
C SER A 139 -1.82 7.33 19.37
N MET A 140 -2.63 6.62 18.57
CA MET A 140 -3.75 7.19 17.79
C MET A 140 -5.07 7.28 18.60
N GLY A 141 -5.03 6.95 19.89
CA GLY A 141 -6.17 7.03 20.80
C GLY A 141 -7.08 5.80 20.80
N PHE A 142 -6.59 4.65 20.33
CA PHE A 142 -7.32 3.39 20.47
C PHE A 142 -7.12 2.78 21.87
N SER A 143 -8.17 2.17 22.40
CA SER A 143 -8.14 1.38 23.64
C SER A 143 -7.86 -0.08 23.33
N ARG A 144 -6.86 -0.68 24.00
CA ARG A 144 -6.39 -2.04 23.73
C ARG A 144 -7.08 -3.09 24.62
N HIS A 145 -7.49 -4.19 24.01
CA HIS A 145 -8.06 -5.36 24.66
C HIS A 145 -7.36 -6.63 24.14
N ALA A 146 -6.73 -7.39 25.04
CA ALA A 146 -6.05 -8.63 24.65
C ALA A 146 -7.05 -9.81 24.58
N HIS A 147 -6.98 -10.58 23.51
CA HIS A 147 -7.80 -11.78 23.31
C HIS A 147 -6.97 -13.05 23.38
N TYR A 148 -7.45 -13.96 24.23
CA TYR A 148 -6.85 -15.25 24.48
C TYR A 148 -7.79 -16.34 23.96
N GLY A 149 -7.22 -17.34 23.31
CA GLY A 149 -7.94 -18.54 22.90
C GLY A 149 -7.92 -19.62 23.96
N GLU A 150 -8.12 -20.84 23.49
CA GLU A 150 -8.04 -22.04 24.33
C GLU A 150 -6.67 -22.13 25.02
N HIS A 151 -6.68 -22.69 26.23
CA HIS A 151 -5.48 -22.81 27.09
C HIS A 151 -4.80 -21.49 27.47
N GLY A 152 -5.48 -20.35 27.33
CA GLY A 152 -4.92 -19.04 27.67
C GLY A 152 -3.84 -18.58 26.69
N GLN A 153 -3.80 -19.16 25.49
CA GLN A 153 -2.89 -18.71 24.44
C GLN A 153 -3.33 -17.34 23.94
N TRP A 154 -2.42 -16.37 23.98
CA TRP A 154 -2.64 -15.07 23.36
C TRP A 154 -2.68 -15.19 21.83
N ILE A 155 -3.75 -14.70 21.19
CA ILE A 155 -3.96 -14.84 19.73
C ILE A 155 -3.87 -13.48 19.03
N PHE A 156 -4.64 -12.49 19.49
CA PHE A 156 -4.74 -11.17 18.87
C PHE A 156 -5.15 -10.14 19.92
N ASP A 157 -4.95 -8.86 19.57
CA ASP A 157 -5.48 -7.75 20.35
C ASP A 157 -6.50 -6.97 19.53
N VAL A 158 -7.54 -6.48 20.18
CA VAL A 158 -8.54 -5.57 19.62
C VAL A 158 -8.26 -4.17 20.12
N PHE A 159 -8.38 -3.20 19.22
CA PHE A 159 -8.16 -1.79 19.44
C PHE A 159 -9.42 -1.05 19.07
N GLU A 160 -10.03 -0.35 20.03
CA GLU A 160 -11.30 0.35 19.80
C GLU A 160 -11.14 1.87 19.92
N ARG A 161 -11.74 2.58 18.95
CA ARG A 161 -11.93 4.03 18.96
C ARG A 161 -13.35 4.31 18.45
N GLN A 162 -13.85 5.53 18.60
CA GLN A 162 -15.19 5.90 18.11
C GLN A 162 -15.39 5.46 16.65
N ARG A 163 -16.38 4.58 16.43
CA ARG A 163 -16.81 4.07 15.11
C ARG A 163 -15.73 3.28 14.34
N MET A 164 -14.69 2.78 15.01
CA MET A 164 -13.67 1.93 14.40
C MET A 164 -13.10 0.93 15.40
N SER A 165 -13.05 -0.34 15.00
CA SER A 165 -12.34 -1.41 15.70
C SER A 165 -11.22 -1.96 14.81
N VAL A 166 -10.07 -2.25 15.40
CA VAL A 166 -8.92 -2.84 14.71
C VAL A 166 -8.48 -4.09 15.46
N SER A 167 -8.55 -5.24 14.81
CA SER A 167 -7.98 -6.50 15.33
C SER A 167 -6.60 -6.73 14.74
N VAL A 168 -5.59 -6.93 15.59
CA VAL A 168 -4.21 -7.20 15.18
C VAL A 168 -3.82 -8.60 15.63
N TYR A 169 -3.62 -9.50 14.67
CA TYR A 169 -3.21 -10.88 14.91
C TYR A 169 -1.70 -11.00 14.95
N ALA A 170 -1.20 -11.81 15.88
CA ALA A 170 0.22 -12.12 15.99
C ALA A 170 0.57 -13.44 15.30
N ILE A 171 1.79 -13.52 14.76
CA ILE A 171 2.46 -14.79 14.45
C ILE A 171 3.84 -14.79 15.11
N ARG A 172 4.24 -15.94 15.64
CA ARG A 172 5.53 -16.12 16.29
C ARG A 172 6.12 -17.49 15.94
N ALA A 173 7.43 -17.52 15.71
CA ALA A 173 8.17 -18.77 15.60
C ALA A 173 8.40 -19.37 17.00
N PHE A 174 8.34 -20.68 17.09
CA PHE A 174 8.61 -21.46 18.31
C PHE A 174 9.68 -22.50 18.02
N SER A 175 10.51 -22.82 19.00
CA SER A 175 11.46 -23.93 18.93
C SER A 175 10.76 -25.26 19.18
N ASP A 176 11.47 -26.37 18.94
CA ASP A 176 10.95 -27.73 19.08
C ASP A 176 10.44 -28.04 20.51
N ASN A 177 10.96 -27.34 21.52
CA ASN A 177 10.52 -27.46 22.92
C ASN A 177 9.34 -26.52 23.27
N GLY A 178 8.79 -25.79 22.30
CA GLY A 178 7.65 -24.88 22.48
C GLY A 178 8.03 -23.49 22.99
N GLU A 179 9.31 -23.15 23.10
CA GLU A 179 9.74 -21.82 23.53
C GLU A 179 9.65 -20.78 22.38
N PRO A 180 9.22 -19.55 22.66
CA PRO A 180 9.23 -18.45 21.68
C PRO A 180 10.63 -18.14 21.13
N LEU A 181 10.81 -18.14 19.81
CA LEU A 181 12.10 -17.86 19.15
C LEU A 181 12.39 -16.37 18.87
N GLY A 182 11.54 -15.47 19.34
CA GLY A 182 11.71 -14.03 19.12
C GLY A 182 10.46 -13.20 19.42
N THR A 183 10.48 -11.94 18.97
CA THR A 183 9.32 -11.05 19.06
C THR A 183 8.18 -11.52 18.16
N ALA A 184 6.93 -11.28 18.57
CA ALA A 184 5.79 -11.52 17.69
C ALA A 184 5.78 -10.55 16.50
N CYS A 185 5.43 -11.08 15.33
CA CYS A 185 5.19 -10.32 14.11
C CYS A 185 3.69 -10.10 13.91
N VAL A 186 3.34 -9.05 13.17
CA VAL A 186 1.95 -8.85 12.73
C VAL A 186 1.64 -9.87 11.64
N LYS A 187 0.61 -10.69 11.87
CA LYS A 187 0.07 -11.66 10.91
C LYS A 187 -1.04 -11.07 10.06
N ALA A 188 -1.92 -10.33 10.70
CA ALA A 188 -3.05 -9.68 10.05
C ALA A 188 -3.50 -8.44 10.83
N VAL A 189 -4.08 -7.49 10.12
CA VAL A 189 -4.74 -6.30 10.66
C VAL A 189 -6.11 -6.22 10.02
N LEU A 190 -7.18 -6.31 10.82
CA LEU A 190 -8.56 -6.25 10.35
C LEU A 190 -9.20 -4.98 10.90
N VAL A 191 -9.75 -4.13 10.03
CA VAL A 191 -10.40 -2.85 10.40
C VAL A 191 -11.90 -2.96 10.14
N GLN A 192 -12.70 -2.58 11.13
CA GLN A 192 -14.17 -2.67 11.16
C GLN A 192 -14.79 -1.37 11.66
#